data_AF-A0A926YV91-F1
#
_entry.id   AF-A0A926YV91-F1
#
_cell.length_a   1.000
_cell.length_b   1.000
_cell.length_c   1.000
_cell.angle_alpha   90.00
_cell.angle_beta   90.00
_cell.angle_gamma   90.00
#
_symmetry.space_group_name_H-M   'P 1'
#
loop_
_entity.id
_entity.type
_entity.pdbx_description
1 polymer ?
#
loop_
_entity_poly.entity_id
_entity_poly.type
_entity_poly.pdbx_seq_one_letter_code
_entity_poly.pdbx_strand_id
1 'polypeptide(L)' 'MEAQANGARFISFFTPSEMLALTGDPGFREVQPISAATLAQRYFTGWADGLRPPNNSEELLLATT' A
#
# COMPACT_ATOMS: atom_id res chain seq x y z
N MET A 1 -0.04 15.15 -8.69
CA MET A 1 0.44 16.48 -8.29
C MET A 1 -0.46 17.20 -7.28
N GLU A 2 -1.37 16.50 -6.56
CA GLU A 2 -2.32 17.16 -5.62
C GLU A 2 -2.10 16.78 -4.14
N ALA A 3 -1.38 15.71 -3.85
CA ALA A 3 -1.23 15.19 -2.48
C ALA A 3 -0.43 16.11 -1.53
N GLN A 4 0.49 16.92 -2.07
CA GLN A 4 1.40 17.75 -1.27
C GLN A 4 0.71 18.97 -0.63
N ALA A 5 -0.43 19.41 -1.17
CA ALA A 5 -1.10 20.63 -0.72
C ALA A 5 -1.86 20.49 0.62
N ASN A 6 -2.17 19.27 1.04
CA ASN A 6 -3.06 19.01 2.18
C ASN A 6 -2.36 18.51 3.46
N GLY A 7 -1.02 18.59 3.56
CA GLY A 7 -0.28 18.11 4.73
C GLY A 7 -0.37 16.59 4.96
N ALA A 8 -0.89 15.86 3.99
CA ALA A 8 -0.87 14.41 3.96
C ALA A 8 0.58 13.96 3.80
N ARG A 9 1.09 13.13 4.72
CA ARG A 9 2.44 12.52 4.61
C ARG A 9 2.50 11.42 3.52
N PHE A 10 1.65 11.49 2.50
CA PHE A 10 1.65 10.55 1.41
C PHE A 10 2.33 11.20 0.21
N ILE A 11 3.56 10.77 -0.04
CA ILE A 11 4.35 11.19 -1.18
C ILE A 11 4.12 10.14 -2.27
N SER A 12 3.29 10.51 -3.24
CA SER A 12 3.22 9.94 -4.59
C SER A 12 2.47 8.62 -4.81
N PHE A 13 1.78 8.59 -5.95
CA PHE A 13 1.31 7.38 -6.60
C PHE A 13 2.49 6.75 -7.34
N PHE A 14 2.68 5.45 -7.17
CA PHE A 14 3.73 4.69 -7.84
C PHE A 14 3.09 3.59 -8.68
N THR A 15 3.64 3.32 -9.85
CA THR A 15 3.41 2.08 -10.57
C THR A 15 3.97 0.90 -9.77
N PRO A 16 3.47 -0.34 -9.98
CA PRO A 16 4.02 -1.52 -9.29
C PRO A 16 5.53 -1.67 -9.45
N SER A 17 6.06 -1.33 -10.63
CA SER A 17 7.50 -1.35 -10.90
C SER A 17 8.28 -0.32 -10.10
N GLU A 18 7.74 0.89 -9.95
CA GLU A 18 8.36 1.93 -9.12
C GLU A 18 8.30 1.58 -7.63
N MET A 19 7.20 0.96 -7.17
CA MET A 19 7.11 0.39 -5.83
C MET A 19 8.22 -0.64 -5.57
N LEU A 20 8.45 -1.58 -6.50
CA LEU A 20 9.52 -2.57 -6.39
C LEU A 20 10.93 -1.95 -6.38
N ALA A 21 11.13 -0.83 -7.08
CA ALA A 21 12.42 -0.14 -7.04
C ALA A 21 12.73 0.44 -5.64
N LEU A 22 11.70 0.87 -4.90
CA LEU A 22 11.84 1.43 -3.55
C LEU A 22 12.27 0.40 -2.51
N THR A 23 12.07 -0.90 -2.74
CA THR A 23 12.50 -1.94 -1.79
C THR A 23 14.03 -2.07 -1.71
N GLY A 24 14.75 -1.53 -2.70
CA GLY A 24 16.22 -1.54 -2.75
C GLY A 24 16.89 -0.27 -2.21
N ASP A 25 16.12 0.71 -1.73
CA ASP A 25 16.68 1.96 -1.21
C ASP A 25 17.39 1.73 0.14
N PRO A 26 18.68 2.08 0.28
CA PRO A 26 19.44 1.87 1.51
C PRO A 26 18.95 2.71 2.70
N GLY A 27 18.06 3.68 2.48
CA GLY A 27 17.39 4.48 3.50
C GLY A 27 16.28 3.74 4.25
N PHE A 28 15.85 2.56 3.77
CA PHE A 28 14.87 1.72 4.45
C PHE A 28 15.52 0.42 4.93
N ARG A 29 15.34 0.09 6.20
CA ARG A 29 15.89 -1.12 6.82
C ARG A 29 15.05 -2.35 6.49
N GLU A 30 13.73 -2.16 6.44
CA GLU A 30 12.78 -3.22 6.10
C GLU A 30 11.66 -2.62 5.27
N VAL A 31 11.37 -3.25 4.13
CA VAL A 31 10.27 -2.88 3.23
C VAL A 31 9.39 -4.09 3.02
N GLN A 32 8.11 -4.00 3.37
CA GLN A 32 7.15 -5.08 3.24
C GLN A 32 6.03 -4.71 2.26
N PRO A 33 5.79 -5.52 1.20
CA PRO A 33 4.60 -5.40 0.39
C PRO A 33 3.38 -5.94 1.13
N ILE A 34 2.29 -5.19 1.08
CA ILE A 34 0.98 -5.56 1.63
C ILE A 34 -0.01 -5.53 0.47
N SER A 35 -0.47 -6.71 0.06
CA SER A 35 -1.42 -6.87 -1.03
C SER A 35 -2.84 -6.50 -0.62
N ALA A 36 -3.66 -6.14 -1.61
CA ALA A 36 -5.10 -5.92 -1.44
C ALA A 36 -5.79 -7.13 -0.78
N ALA A 37 -5.39 -8.35 -1.13
CA ALA A 37 -5.92 -9.58 -0.51
C ALA A 37 -5.61 -9.67 1.00
N THR A 38 -4.41 -9.26 1.40
CA THR A 38 -4.01 -9.23 2.83
C THR A 38 -4.84 -8.21 3.60
N LEU A 39 -5.08 -7.02 3.01
CA LEU A 39 -5.94 -5.99 3.59
C LEU A 39 -7.40 -6.45 3.66
N ALA A 40 -7.90 -7.08 2.60
CA ALA A 40 -9.24 -7.66 2.52
C ALA A 40 -9.46 -8.69 3.64
N GLN A 41 -8.49 -9.57 3.85
CA GLN A 41 -8.54 -10.55 4.93
C GLN A 41 -8.51 -9.87 6.31
N ARG A 42 -7.65 -8.86 6.52
CA ARG A 42 -7.52 -8.23 7.83
C ARG A 42 -8.73 -7.39 8.25
N TYR A 43 -9.29 -6.61 7.32
CA TYR A 43 -10.27 -5.57 7.66
C TYR A 43 -11.69 -5.88 7.24
N PHE A 44 -11.89 -6.76 6.26
CA PHE A 44 -13.22 -7.02 5.73
C PHE A 44 -13.77 -8.38 6.20
N THR A 45 -12.94 -9.29 6.72
CA THR A 45 -13.40 -10.58 7.27
C THR A 45 -14.55 -10.41 8.25
N GLY A 46 -15.65 -11.14 8.03
CA GLY A 46 -16.85 -11.09 8.87
C GLY A 46 -17.91 -10.04 8.48
N TRP A 47 -17.70 -9.25 7.42
CA TRP A 47 -18.75 -8.36 6.92
C TRP A 47 -19.96 -9.14 6.40
N ALA A 48 -21.14 -8.74 6.85
CA ALA A 48 -22.40 -9.45 6.63
C ALA A 48 -22.86 -9.48 5.15
N ASP A 49 -22.40 -8.54 4.35
CA ASP A 49 -22.73 -8.41 2.93
C ASP A 49 -21.74 -9.13 1.98
N GLY A 50 -20.64 -9.65 2.51
CA GLY A 50 -19.60 -10.33 1.74
C GLY A 50 -18.80 -9.41 0.81
N LEU A 51 -18.96 -8.08 0.89
CA LEU A 51 -18.23 -7.16 0.03
C LEU A 51 -16.74 -7.18 0.37
N ARG A 52 -15.92 -7.30 -0.68
CA ARG A 52 -14.47 -7.30 -0.60
C ARG A 52 -13.90 -6.44 -1.72
N PRO A 53 -12.82 -5.67 -1.47
CA PRO A 53 -12.06 -5.05 -2.55
C PRO A 53 -11.59 -6.11 -3.53
N PRO A 54 -11.62 -5.86 -4.85
CA PRO A 54 -11.05 -6.78 -5.83
C PRO A 54 -9.55 -6.96 -5.61
N ASN A 55 -9.02 -8.13 -5.98
CA ASN A 55 -7.62 -8.51 -5.69
C ASN A 55 -6.57 -7.60 -6.36
N ASN A 56 -6.96 -6.83 -7.37
CA ASN A 56 -6.14 -5.85 -8.08
C ASN A 56 -6.35 -4.41 -7.59
N SER A 57 -6.93 -4.23 -6.39
CA SER A 57 -7.04 -2.92 -5.75
C SER A 57 -5.69 -2.42 -5.25
N GLU A 58 -5.68 -1.25 -4.61
CA GLU A 58 -4.49 -0.62 -4.06
C GLU A 58 -3.63 -1.59 -3.22
N GLU A 59 -2.33 -1.57 -3.50
CA GLU A 59 -1.30 -2.29 -2.76
C GLU A 59 -0.44 -1.27 -1.99
N LEU A 60 0.09 -1.66 -0.83
CA LEU A 60 0.87 -0.77 0.03
C LEU A 60 2.29 -1.32 0.21
N LEU A 61 3.27 -0.44 0.30
CA LEU A 61 4.60 -0.75 0.82
C LEU A 61 4.78 -0.10 2.18
N LEU A 62 5.03 -0.91 3.20
CA LEU A 62 5.41 -0.43 4.52
C LEU A 62 6.93 -0.42 4.63
N ALA A 63 7.52 0.76 4.77
CA ALA A 63 8.95 0.91 4.98
C ALA A 63 9.23 1.34 6.43
N THR A 64 10.24 0.72 7.05
CA THR A 64 10.74 1.09 8.39
C THR A 64 12.23 1.37 8.33
N THR A 65 12.72 2.22 9.23
CA THR A 65 14.12 2.69 9.34
C THR A 65 14.82 2.09 10.55
#